data_AF-A0A8T3U179-F1
#
_entry.id   AF-A0A8T3U179-F1
#
_cell.length_a   1.000
_cell.length_b   1.000
_cell.length_c   1.000
_cell.angle_alpha   90.00
_cell.angle_beta   90.00
_cell.angle_gamma   90.00
#
_symmetry.space_group_name_H-M   'P 1'
#
loop_
_entity.id
_entity.type
_entity.pdbx_description
1 polymer ?
#
loop_
_entity_poly.entity_id
_entity_poly.type
_entity_poly.pdbx_seq_one_letter_code
_entity_poly.pdbx_strand_id
1 'polypeptide(L)'
;MYIHGETTYSAIKKCPAIKIYNPDYNMYKKRSNNFFKLLSKYSYCVQKASIDEGYIEVTGIIKVNTIDELKRNSIIYAKTLQNDVKNTLGFTINIRYK
;
A
#
# COMPACT_ATOMS: atom_id res chain seq x y z
N MET A 1 12.07 -6.17 -17.99
CA MET A 1 12.11 -6.17 -16.51
C MET A 1 12.83 -4.91 -16.06
N TYR A 2 12.17 -4.04 -15.31
CA TYR A 2 12.79 -2.83 -14.74
C TYR A 2 13.50 -3.22 -13.44
N ILE A 3 14.74 -2.78 -13.27
CA ILE A 3 15.56 -3.12 -12.11
C ILE A 3 15.66 -1.87 -11.24
N HIS A 4 15.19 -1.93 -10.01
CA HIS A 4 15.40 -0.83 -9.06
C HIS A 4 16.91 -0.63 -8.85
N GLY A 5 17.39 0.61 -8.95
CA GLY A 5 18.81 0.94 -8.80
C GLY A 5 19.67 0.79 -10.07
N GLU A 6 19.09 0.55 -11.24
CA GLU A 6 19.85 0.62 -12.50
C GLU A 6 20.19 2.07 -12.89
N THR A 7 21.28 2.28 -13.64
CA THR A 7 21.66 3.62 -14.10
C THR A 7 20.61 4.18 -15.05
N THR A 8 20.41 5.50 -15.02
CA THR A 8 19.52 6.20 -15.96
C THR A 8 19.90 5.92 -17.41
N TYR A 9 21.20 5.82 -17.70
CA TYR A 9 21.70 5.46 -19.03
C TYR A 9 21.22 4.08 -19.49
N SER A 10 21.33 3.05 -18.62
CA SER A 10 20.84 1.70 -18.91
C SER A 10 19.33 1.67 -19.12
N ALA A 11 18.58 2.43 -18.32
CA ALA A 11 17.12 2.54 -18.44
C ALA A 11 16.70 3.17 -19.78
N ILE A 12 17.35 4.26 -20.20
CA ILE A 12 17.11 4.93 -21.49
C ILE A 12 17.42 3.97 -22.66
N LYS A 13 18.50 3.19 -22.58
CA LYS A 13 18.85 2.22 -23.63
C LYS A 13 17.77 1.14 -23.79
N LYS A 14 17.15 0.69 -22.69
CA LYS A 14 16.05 -0.30 -22.72
C LYS A 14 14.72 0.31 -23.18
N CYS A 15 14.47 1.57 -22.86
CA CYS A 15 13.25 2.29 -23.24
C CYS A 15 13.59 3.73 -23.64
N PRO A 16 13.88 3.99 -24.94
CA PRO A 16 14.29 5.32 -25.39
C PRO A 16 13.21 6.41 -25.19
N ALA A 17 11.94 6.02 -25.13
CA ALA A 17 10.81 6.93 -24.88
C ALA A 17 10.50 7.14 -23.38
N ILE A 18 11.36 6.67 -22.47
CA ILE A 18 11.16 6.83 -21.03
C ILE A 18 11.15 8.32 -20.64
N LYS A 19 10.21 8.69 -19.77
CA LYS A 19 10.14 10.04 -19.20
C LYS A 19 10.82 10.03 -17.84
N ILE A 20 11.74 10.98 -17.63
CA ILE A 20 12.48 11.14 -16.38
C ILE A 20 11.94 12.39 -15.68
N TYR A 21 11.54 12.23 -14.43
CA TYR A 21 11.04 13.31 -13.59
C TYR A 21 11.90 13.40 -12.33
N ASN A 22 12.09 14.63 -11.83
CA ASN A 22 12.77 14.83 -10.55
C ASN A 22 11.89 14.34 -9.38
N PRO A 23 12.49 13.77 -8.32
CA PRO A 23 11.74 13.32 -7.16
C PRO A 23 11.16 14.50 -6.38
N ASP A 24 9.88 14.42 -6.01
CA ASP A 24 9.23 15.36 -5.08
C ASP A 24 8.99 14.69 -3.72
N TYR A 25 9.98 14.78 -2.84
CA TYR A 25 9.94 14.20 -1.50
C TYR A 25 8.78 14.71 -0.65
N ASN A 26 8.41 15.99 -0.78
CA ASN A 26 7.34 16.59 0.01
C ASN A 26 5.98 16.01 -0.41
N MET A 27 5.76 15.87 -1.71
CA MET A 27 4.57 15.20 -2.22
C MET A 27 4.48 13.76 -1.73
N TYR A 28 5.56 12.96 -1.85
CA TYR A 28 5.56 11.57 -1.40
C TYR A 28 5.28 11.46 0.10
N LYS A 29 5.91 12.30 0.93
CA LYS A 29 5.70 12.33 2.38
C LYS A 29 4.27 12.69 2.74
N LYS A 30 3.67 13.68 2.05
CA LYS A 30 2.26 14.06 2.25
C LYS A 30 1.32 12.91 1.89
N ARG A 31 1.55 12.24 0.75
CA ARG A 31 0.76 11.07 0.32
C ARG A 31 0.87 9.91 1.32
N SER A 32 2.08 9.63 1.78
CA SER A 32 2.36 8.64 2.83
C SER A 32 1.60 8.96 4.12
N ASN A 33 1.67 10.19 4.62
CA ASN A 33 0.97 10.57 5.84
C ASN A 33 -0.56 10.43 5.71
N ASN A 34 -1.12 10.81 4.56
CA ASN A 34 -2.55 10.63 4.29
C ASN A 34 -2.93 9.14 4.22
N PHE A 35 -2.07 8.30 3.65
CA PHE A 35 -2.24 6.85 3.62
C PHE A 35 -2.31 6.27 5.02
N PHE A 36 -1.29 6.51 5.86
CA PHE A 36 -1.27 5.98 7.23
C PHE A 36 -2.39 6.56 8.11
N LYS A 37 -2.82 7.80 7.87
CA LYS A 37 -3.99 8.39 8.53
C LYS A 37 -5.31 7.70 8.12
N LEU A 38 -5.39 7.18 6.90
CA LEU A 38 -6.53 6.36 6.49
C LEU A 38 -6.47 4.98 7.15
N LEU A 39 -5.29 4.35 7.17
CA LEU A 39 -5.08 3.04 7.81
C LEU A 39 -5.43 3.07 9.31
N SER A 40 -5.15 4.17 10.02
CA SER A 40 -5.48 4.29 11.45
C SER A 40 -6.99 4.29 11.75
N LYS A 41 -7.85 4.41 10.73
CA LYS A 41 -9.31 4.22 10.89
C LYS A 41 -9.70 2.74 10.90
N TYR A 42 -8.86 1.89 10.33
CA TYR A 42 -9.10 0.47 10.16
C TYR A 42 -8.53 -0.36 11.32
N SER A 43 -7.48 0.11 11.98
CA SER A 43 -6.96 -0.51 13.20
C SER A 43 -6.34 0.51 14.13
N TYR A 44 -6.37 0.20 15.42
CA TYR A 44 -5.67 0.95 16.46
C TYR A 44 -4.16 0.71 16.43
N CYS A 45 -3.71 -0.42 15.87
CA CYS A 45 -2.30 -0.78 15.81
C CYS A 45 -1.86 -0.81 14.33
N VAL A 46 -1.27 0.31 13.92
CA VAL A 46 -0.68 0.50 12.59
C VAL A 46 0.80 0.80 12.76
N GLN A 47 1.65 -0.03 12.14
CA GLN A 47 3.09 0.15 12.16
C GLN A 47 3.58 0.56 10.77
N LYS A 48 4.19 1.74 10.69
CA LYS A 48 4.85 2.21 9.47
C LYS A 48 6.20 1.53 9.30
N ALA A 49 6.40 0.80 8.20
CA ALA A 49 7.67 0.14 7.88
C ALA A 49 8.52 0.99 6.94
N SER A 50 7.90 1.62 5.93
CA SER A 50 8.54 2.51 4.97
C SER A 50 7.62 3.69 4.59
N ILE A 51 7.94 4.43 3.53
CA ILE A 51 7.09 5.52 3.03
C ILE A 51 5.76 5.00 2.45
N ASP A 52 5.75 3.81 1.87
CA ASP A 52 4.62 3.20 1.17
C ASP A 52 4.21 1.83 1.73
N GLU A 53 4.95 1.30 2.72
CA GLU A 53 4.68 0.00 3.33
C GLU A 53 4.45 0.08 4.84
N GLY A 54 3.56 -0.76 5.35
CA GLY A 54 3.29 -0.90 6.77
C GLY A 54 2.47 -2.12 7.11
N TYR A 55 2.29 -2.33 8.41
CA TYR A 55 1.55 -3.45 8.99
C TYR A 55 0.35 -2.93 9.77
N ILE A 56 -0.71 -3.73 9.80
CA ILE A 56 -1.97 -3.45 10.49
C ILE A 56 -2.34 -4.71 11.26
N GLU A 57 -2.56 -4.57 12.57
CA GLU A 57 -3.11 -5.66 13.37
C GLU A 57 -4.62 -5.71 13.19
N VAL A 58 -5.17 -6.89 12.93
CA VAL A 58 -6.61 -7.09 12.67
C VAL A 58 -7.25 -8.08 13.64
N THR A 59 -6.47 -8.64 14.57
CA THR A 59 -6.96 -9.48 15.65
C THR A 59 -8.01 -8.75 16.47
N GLY A 60 -9.14 -9.40 16.72
CA GLY A 60 -10.29 -8.82 17.44
C GLY A 60 -11.16 -7.86 16.61
N ILE A 61 -10.67 -7.39 15.46
CA ILE A 61 -11.45 -6.62 14.48
C ILE A 61 -12.27 -7.57 13.62
N ILE A 62 -11.63 -8.63 13.12
CA ILE A 62 -12.28 -9.68 12.33
C ILE A 62 -12.74 -10.77 13.30
N LYS A 63 -14.00 -10.69 13.76
CA LYS A 63 -14.62 -11.68 14.66
C LYS A 63 -15.28 -12.80 13.87
N VAL A 64 -14.96 -14.04 14.22
CA VAL A 64 -15.40 -15.25 13.51
C VAL A 64 -15.42 -16.45 14.45
N ASN A 65 -16.23 -17.46 14.12
CA ASN A 65 -16.33 -18.70 14.90
C ASN A 65 -15.66 -19.88 14.20
N THR A 66 -15.37 -19.74 12.89
CA THR A 66 -14.75 -20.80 12.07
C THR A 66 -13.57 -20.27 11.26
N ILE A 67 -12.68 -21.17 10.83
CA ILE A 67 -11.52 -20.84 9.98
C ILE A 67 -11.98 -20.34 8.60
N ASP A 68 -13.06 -20.88 8.05
CA ASP A 68 -13.58 -20.46 6.74
C ASP A 68 -14.18 -19.05 6.78
N GLU A 69 -14.86 -18.71 7.87
CA GLU A 69 -15.28 -17.33 8.13
C GLU A 69 -14.08 -16.40 8.27
N LEU A 70 -13.02 -16.81 8.98
CA LEU A 70 -11.81 -16.00 9.12
C LEU A 70 -11.24 -15.63 7.76
N LYS A 71 -11.06 -16.62 6.88
CA LYS A 71 -10.52 -16.41 5.53
C LYS A 71 -11.41 -15.48 4.70
N ARG A 72 -12.72 -15.73 4.68
CA ARG A 72 -13.67 -14.95 3.90
C ARG A 72 -13.73 -13.50 4.37
N ASN A 73 -13.85 -13.28 5.68
CA ASN A 73 -13.95 -11.95 6.26
C ASN A 73 -12.64 -11.18 6.12
N SER A 74 -11.48 -11.86 6.18
CA SER A 74 -10.18 -11.24 5.89
C SER A 74 -10.09 -10.73 4.45
N ILE A 75 -10.56 -11.51 3.47
CA ILE A 75 -10.60 -11.09 2.06
C ILE A 75 -11.53 -9.88 1.88
N ILE A 76 -12.71 -9.90 2.51
CA ILE A 76 -13.65 -8.79 2.46
C ILE A 76 -13.03 -7.53 3.07
N TYR A 77 -12.44 -7.65 4.26
CA TYR A 77 -11.75 -6.55 4.94
C TYR A 77 -10.64 -5.95 4.07
N ALA A 78 -9.79 -6.80 3.49
CA ALA A 78 -8.72 -6.37 2.60
C ALA A 78 -9.26 -5.65 1.35
N LYS A 79 -10.29 -6.19 0.69
CA LYS A 79 -10.92 -5.55 -0.48
C LYS A 79 -11.57 -4.22 -0.14
N THR A 80 -12.23 -4.12 1.00
CA THR A 80 -12.82 -2.87 1.48
C THR A 80 -11.74 -1.81 1.69
N LEU A 81 -10.63 -2.16 2.34
CA LEU A 81 -9.51 -1.26 2.53
C LEU A 81 -8.87 -0.84 1.20
N GLN A 82 -8.66 -1.77 0.26
CA GLN A 82 -8.14 -1.47 -1.08
C GLN A 82 -9.04 -0.47 -1.83
N ASN A 83 -10.35 -0.67 -1.77
CA ASN A 83 -11.32 0.21 -2.42
C ASN A 83 -11.36 1.60 -1.77
N ASP A 84 -11.32 1.69 -0.44
CA ASP A 84 -11.30 2.99 0.24
C ASP A 84 -10.03 3.77 -0.07
N VAL A 85 -8.86 3.12 -0.06
CA VAL A 85 -7.60 3.76 -0.47
C VAL A 85 -7.69 4.27 -1.91
N LYS A 86 -8.23 3.46 -2.83
CA LYS A 86 -8.41 3.85 -4.23
C LYS A 86 -9.35 5.05 -4.37
N ASN A 87 -10.51 5.01 -3.71
CA ASN A 87 -11.53 6.04 -3.83
C ASN A 87 -11.14 7.34 -3.12
N THR A 88 -10.51 7.25 -1.96
CA THR A 88 -10.17 8.40 -1.11
C THR A 88 -8.83 9.05 -1.50
N LEU A 89 -7.82 8.25 -1.86
CA LEU A 89 -6.46 8.76 -2.09
C LEU A 89 -6.01 8.71 -3.56
N GLY A 90 -6.75 8.00 -4.41
CA GLY A 90 -6.54 7.97 -5.87
C GLY A 90 -5.45 7.01 -6.35
N PHE A 91 -5.00 6.07 -5.52
CA PHE A 91 -4.01 5.05 -5.89
C PHE A 91 -4.37 3.67 -5.34
N THR A 92 -3.80 2.62 -5.92
CA THR A 92 -4.06 1.24 -5.50
C THR A 92 -3.00 0.74 -4.52
N ILE A 93 -3.38 -0.18 -3.64
CA ILE A 93 -2.47 -0.87 -2.72
C ILE A 93 -2.62 -2.38 -2.84
N ASN A 94 -1.56 -3.08 -2.44
CA ASN A 94 -1.56 -4.53 -2.31
C ASN A 94 -1.54 -4.91 -0.83
N ILE A 95 -2.36 -5.89 -0.46
CA ILE A 95 -2.41 -6.43 0.90
C ILE A 95 -1.96 -7.87 0.85
N ARG A 96 -1.01 -8.24 1.72
CA ARG A 96 -0.50 -9.61 1.85
C ARG A 96 -0.73 -10.08 3.28
N TYR A 97 -1.15 -11.33 3.43
CA TYR A 97 -1.18 -12.00 4.72
C TYR A 97 0.21 -12.53 5.01
N LYS A 98 0.66 -12.35 6.25
CA LYS A 98 1.95 -12.85 6.73
C LYS A 98 1.71 -13.87 7.82
#